data_AF-A0A942JGD0-F1
#
_entry.id   AF-A0A942JGD0-F1
#
_cell.length_a   1.000
_cell.length_b   1.000
_cell.length_c   1.000
_cell.angle_alpha   90.00
_cell.angle_beta   90.00
_cell.angle_gamma   90.00
#
_symmetry.space_group_name_H-M   'P 1'
#
loop_
_entity.id
_entity.type
_entity.pdbx_description
1 polymer ?
#
loop_
_entity_poly.entity_id
_entity_poly.type
_entity_poly.pdbx_seq_one_letter_code
_entity_poly.pdbx_strand_id
1 'polypeptide(L)'
;NSEFNTKLHANFQLSYIFSKNPVVSEDYNVKYISADQDKIDISKDVYEYTELSIPMKKLCSDDCKGLCSVCGINMNQGKCDCHLEKTNDIWEPLKKLKSNN
;
A
#
# COMPACT_ATOMS: atom_id res chain seq x y z
N ASN A 1 1.89 14.77 -16.38
CA ASN A 1 2.64 14.89 -15.11
C ASN A 1 3.34 13.56 -14.86
N SER A 2 4.60 13.42 -15.29
CA SER A 2 5.32 12.14 -15.41
C SER A 2 6.04 11.68 -14.13
N GLU A 3 6.08 12.52 -13.10
CA GLU A 3 6.87 12.31 -11.88
C GLU A 3 6.33 11.23 -10.93
N PHE A 4 5.12 10.70 -11.15
CA PHE A 4 4.50 9.69 -10.28
C PHE A 4 4.17 8.38 -11.02
N ASN A 5 4.89 8.11 -12.11
CA ASN A 5 4.74 6.88 -12.87
C ASN A 5 5.54 5.75 -12.20
N THR A 6 4.85 4.88 -11.49
CA THR A 6 5.44 3.69 -10.87
C THR A 6 5.00 2.45 -11.64
N LYS A 7 5.96 1.59 -12.00
CA LYS A 7 5.65 0.24 -12.52
C LYS A 7 5.25 -0.64 -11.34
N LEU A 8 4.06 -1.22 -11.42
CA LEU A 8 3.60 -2.19 -10.44
C LEU A 8 4.09 -3.58 -10.86
N HIS A 9 4.76 -4.26 -9.93
CA HIS A 9 5.16 -5.64 -10.08
C HIS A 9 4.41 -6.46 -9.03
N ALA A 10 3.51 -7.32 -9.49
CA ALA A 10 2.72 -8.21 -8.65
C ALA A 10 3.07 -9.66 -8.99
N ASN A 11 3.39 -10.47 -7.99
CA ASN A 11 3.60 -11.91 -8.14
C ASN A 11 2.54 -12.62 -7.29
N PHE A 12 1.67 -13.39 -7.94
CA PHE A 12 0.66 -14.19 -7.25
C PHE A 12 0.47 -15.53 -7.95
N GLN A 13 0.00 -16.52 -7.20
CA GLN A 13 -0.31 -17.85 -7.68
C GLN A 13 -1.71 -18.23 -7.19
N LEU A 14 -2.56 -18.62 -8.13
CA LEU A 14 -3.95 -18.99 -7.87
C LEU A 14 -4.22 -20.37 -8.49
N SER A 15 -4.82 -21.27 -7.72
CA SER A 15 -5.12 -22.63 -8.15
C SER A 15 -6.63 -22.81 -8.36
N TYR A 16 -7.01 -23.23 -9.56
CA TYR A 16 -8.39 -23.61 -9.86
C TYR A 16 -8.50 -25.13 -9.96
N ILE A 17 -9.41 -25.72 -9.18
CA ILE A 17 -9.58 -27.16 -9.07
C ILE A 17 -11.00 -27.52 -9.52
N PHE A 18 -11.10 -28.37 -10.54
CA PHE A 18 -12.39 -28.89 -11.00
C PHE A 18 -12.94 -29.92 -10.01
N SER A 19 -14.18 -29.71 -9.56
CA SER A 19 -14.89 -30.63 -8.69
C SER A 19 -16.35 -30.76 -9.11
N LYS A 20 -16.93 -31.97 -8.94
CA LYS A 20 -18.37 -32.20 -9.13
C LYS A 20 -19.22 -31.55 -8.03
N ASN A 21 -18.63 -31.39 -6.84
CA ASN A 21 -19.22 -30.69 -5.71
C ASN A 21 -18.24 -29.58 -5.31
N PRO A 22 -18.31 -28.40 -5.93
CA PRO A 22 -17.42 -27.31 -5.59
C PRO A 22 -17.69 -26.88 -4.15
N VAL A 23 -16.63 -26.82 -3.35
CA VAL A 23 -16.64 -26.35 -1.96
C VAL A 23 -15.88 -25.04 -1.87
N VAL A 24 -16.23 -24.21 -0.90
CA VAL A 24 -15.43 -23.02 -0.62
C VAL A 24 -14.20 -23.47 0.17
N SER A 25 -13.02 -23.18 -0.36
CA SER A 25 -11.76 -23.40 0.34
C SER A 25 -11.56 -22.34 1.42
N GLU A 26 -10.95 -22.70 2.55
CA GLU A 26 -10.46 -21.73 3.54
C GLU A 26 -9.21 -20.98 3.04
N ASP A 27 -8.47 -21.58 2.10
CA ASP A 27 -7.38 -20.92 1.38
C ASP A 27 -7.93 -20.10 0.23
N TYR A 28 -7.84 -18.77 0.33
CA TYR A 28 -8.26 -17.81 -0.69
C TYR A 28 -7.54 -17.98 -2.04
N ASN A 29 -6.37 -18.63 -2.07
CA ASN A 29 -5.61 -18.91 -3.28
C ASN A 29 -6.04 -20.23 -3.96
N VAL A 30 -7.07 -20.91 -3.45
CA VAL A 30 -7.61 -22.14 -4.03
C VAL A 30 -9.11 -21.97 -4.30
N LYS A 31 -9.51 -22.14 -5.56
CA LYS A 31 -10.92 -22.08 -5.97
C LYS A 31 -11.37 -23.40 -6.55
N TYR A 32 -12.43 -23.95 -5.99
CA TYR A 32 -13.14 -25.07 -6.61
C TYR A 32 -14.16 -24.54 -7.60
N ILE A 33 -14.09 -25.06 -8.81
CA ILE A 33 -14.99 -24.70 -9.91
C ILE A 33 -15.69 -25.93 -10.43
N SER A 34 -16.87 -25.72 -11.01
CA SER A 34 -17.70 -26.81 -11.48
C SER A 34 -17.08 -27.46 -12.72
N ALA A 35 -17.13 -28.78 -12.81
CA ALA A 35 -16.51 -29.55 -13.89
C ALA A 35 -17.18 -29.36 -15.26
N ASP A 36 -18.36 -28.73 -15.31
CA ASP A 36 -19.12 -28.39 -16.52
C ASP A 36 -18.79 -27.00 -17.09
N GLN A 37 -17.95 -26.22 -16.41
CA GLN A 37 -17.52 -24.91 -16.91
C GLN A 37 -16.47 -25.04 -18.02
N ASP A 38 -16.65 -24.28 -19.10
CA ASP A 38 -15.73 -24.19 -20.23
C ASP A 38 -14.76 -23.00 -20.13
N LYS A 39 -15.02 -22.08 -19.19
CA LYS A 39 -14.29 -20.82 -18.99
C LYS A 39 -14.12 -20.53 -17.51
N ILE A 40 -12.97 -19.93 -17.18
CA ILE A 40 -12.66 -19.43 -15.84
C ILE A 40 -12.56 -17.91 -15.94
N ASP A 41 -13.41 -17.19 -15.22
CA ASP A 41 -13.29 -15.74 -15.10
C ASP A 41 -12.31 -15.39 -13.97
N ILE A 42 -11.14 -14.91 -14.37
CA ILE A 42 -10.05 -14.51 -13.46
C ILE A 42 -10.06 -13.00 -13.17
N SER A 43 -11.01 -12.24 -13.74
CA SER A 43 -10.97 -10.77 -13.73
C SER A 43 -10.98 -10.21 -12.31
N LYS A 44 -11.83 -10.78 -11.45
CA LYS A 44 -11.92 -10.42 -10.03
C LYS A 44 -10.61 -10.72 -9.30
N ASP A 45 -10.04 -11.90 -9.54
CA ASP A 45 -8.81 -12.33 -8.89
C ASP A 45 -7.64 -11.42 -9.25
N VAL A 46 -7.43 -11.16 -10.54
CA VAL A 46 -6.40 -10.25 -11.02
C VAL A 46 -6.58 -8.86 -10.42
N TYR A 47 -7.82 -8.35 -10.33
CA TYR A 47 -8.11 -7.07 -9.71
C TYR A 47 -7.71 -7.03 -8.24
N GLU A 48 -8.13 -8.02 -7.44
CA GLU A 48 -7.82 -8.11 -6.01
C GLU A 48 -6.31 -8.16 -5.75
N TYR A 49 -5.56 -9.02 -6.46
CA TYR A 49 -4.11 -9.07 -6.31
C TYR A 49 -3.42 -7.80 -6.80
N THR A 50 -3.94 -7.17 -7.86
CA THR A 50 -3.41 -5.89 -8.34
C THR A 50 -3.60 -4.80 -7.30
N GLU A 51 -4.79 -4.72 -6.68
CA GLU A 51 -5.11 -3.75 -5.65
C GLU A 51 -4.20 -3.89 -4.43
N LEU A 52 -3.96 -5.13 -3.98
CA LEU A 52 -3.01 -5.43 -2.90
C LEU A 52 -1.56 -5.06 -3.24
N SER A 53 -1.22 -5.02 -4.53
CA SER A 53 0.12 -4.66 -4.99
C SER A 53 0.34 -3.16 -5.14
N ILE A 54 -0.70 -2.34 -4.94
CA ILE A 54 -0.59 -0.89 -5.00
C ILE A 54 0.16 -0.40 -3.74
N PRO A 55 1.25 0.38 -3.90
CA PRO A 55 1.98 0.89 -2.76
C PRO A 55 1.12 1.87 -1.97
N MET A 56 1.12 1.74 -0.63
CA MET A 56 0.39 2.65 0.27
C MET A 56 0.80 4.12 0.09
N LYS A 57 2.04 4.37 -0.35
CA LYS A 57 2.54 5.70 -0.66
C LYS A 57 3.22 5.68 -2.03
N LYS A 58 2.63 6.40 -3.00
CA LYS A 58 3.29 6.69 -4.27
C LYS A 58 4.39 7.73 -4.05
N LEU A 59 5.63 7.29 -4.13
CA LEU A 59 6.77 8.19 -4.18
C LEU A 59 7.02 8.64 -5.62
N CYS A 60 7.66 9.81 -5.76
CA CYS A 60 8.06 10.33 -7.06
C CYS A 60 9.25 9.56 -7.67
N SER A 61 10.07 8.95 -6.80
CA SER A 61 11.21 8.09 -7.08
C SER A 61 11.55 7.30 -5.80
N ASP A 62 12.44 6.31 -5.89
CA ASP A 62 12.86 5.52 -4.71
C ASP A 62 13.61 6.38 -3.67
N ASP A 63 14.27 7.45 -4.11
CA ASP A 63 15.02 8.41 -3.28
C ASP A 63 14.26 9.74 -3.04
N CYS A 64 12.95 9.75 -3.28
CA CYS A 64 12.12 10.96 -3.21
C CYS A 64 12.22 11.62 -1.83
N LYS A 65 12.83 12.81 -1.78
CA LYS A 65 12.98 13.60 -0.54
C LYS A 65 11.64 14.10 -0.01
N GLY A 66 10.64 14.21 -0.89
CA GLY A 66 9.29 14.66 -0.54
C GLY A 66 9.18 16.17 -0.41
N LEU A 67 8.10 16.61 0.24
CA LEU A 67 7.82 18.03 0.49
C LEU A 67 8.24 18.40 1.91
N CYS A 68 8.65 19.65 2.12
CA CYS A 68 8.84 20.18 3.47
C CYS A 68 7.50 20.23 4.20
N SER A 69 7.41 19.66 5.40
CA SER A 69 6.17 19.62 6.20
C SER A 69 5.76 20.98 6.76
N VAL A 70 6.63 21.99 6.68
CA VAL A 70 6.38 23.35 7.19
C VAL A 70 5.94 24.27 6.06
N CYS A 71 6.71 24.34 4.96
CA CYS A 71 6.44 25.28 3.85
C CYS A 71 5.95 24.63 2.56
N GLY A 72 5.93 23.30 2.46
CA GLY A 72 5.43 22.56 1.29
C GLY A 72 6.37 22.54 0.07
N ILE A 73 7.58 23.14 0.15
CA ILE A 73 8.50 23.14 -1.00
C ILE A 73 8.96 21.72 -1.36
N ASN A 74 9.15 21.47 -2.66
CA ASN A 74 9.70 20.21 -3.16
C ASN A 74 11.20 20.10 -2.84
N MET A 75 11.55 19.25 -1.88
CA MET A 75 12.93 19.06 -1.43
C MET A 75 13.82 18.35 -2.48
N ASN A 76 13.21 17.84 -3.55
CA ASN A 76 13.93 17.33 -4.72
C ASN A 76 14.46 18.44 -5.63
N GLN A 77 13.83 19.62 -5.62
CA GLN A 77 14.19 20.76 -6.48
C GLN A 77 15.02 21.84 -5.75
N GLY A 78 14.98 21.87 -4.42
CA GLY A 78 15.71 22.84 -3.61
C GLY A 78 15.70 22.48 -2.12
N LYS A 79 16.43 23.24 -1.31
CA LYS A 79 16.39 23.11 0.15
C LYS A 79 15.48 24.18 0.74
N CYS A 80 14.90 23.89 1.91
CA CYS A 80 14.25 24.88 2.76
C CYS A 80 15.08 25.13 4.02
N ASP A 81 14.95 26.32 4.60
CA ASP A 81 15.55 26.68 5.89
C ASP A 81 14.55 26.55 7.05
N CYS A 82 13.45 25.80 6.87
CA CYS A 82 12.46 25.60 7.92
C CYS A 82 13.06 24.82 9.09
N HIS A 83 13.00 25.39 10.29
CA HIS A 83 13.32 24.69 11.52
C HIS A 83 12.11 23.87 11.97
N LEU A 84 12.26 22.54 12.01
CA LEU A 84 11.33 21.66 12.70
C LEU A 84 11.53 21.85 14.21
N GLU A 85 10.84 22.80 14.81
CA GLU A 85 10.69 22.79 16.26
C GLU A 85 9.93 21.49 16.63
N LYS A 86 10.66 20.56 17.24
CA LYS A 86 10.12 19.32 17.82
C LYS A 86 9.34 19.65 19.11
N THR A 87 8.35 20.52 19.03
CA THR A 87 7.34 20.67 20.07
C THR A 87 6.04 20.19 19.46
N ASN A 88 5.79 18.89 19.64
CA ASN A 88 4.45 18.38 19.42
C ASN A 88 3.63 18.86 20.61
N ASP A 89 3.02 20.04 20.49
CA ASP A 89 2.28 20.74 21.55
C ASP A 89 1.24 19.84 22.24
N ILE A 90 0.74 18.85 21.52
CA ILE A 90 -0.19 17.81 22.00
C ILE A 90 0.37 17.03 23.19
N TRP A 91 1.69 16.83 23.24
CA TRP A 91 2.36 16.02 24.26
C TRP A 91 3.01 16.85 25.37
N GLU A 92 2.96 18.19 25.27
CA GLU A 92 3.41 19.09 26.34
C GLU A 92 2.74 18.81 27.69
N PRO A 93 1.43 18.51 27.78
CA PRO A 93 0.79 18.12 29.03
C PRO A 93 1.40 16.85 29.65
N LEU A 94 1.84 15.89 28.83
CA LEU A 94 2.40 14.62 29.31
C LEU A 94 3.85 14.74 29.79
N LYS A 95 4.61 15.73 29.29
CA LYS A 95 5.97 16.00 29.79
C LYS A 95 5.97 16.35 31.29
N LYS A 96 4.90 16.97 31.78
CA LYS A 96 4.71 17.32 33.21
C LYS A 96 4.64 16.10 34.13
N LEU A 97 4.33 14.91 33.59
CA LEU A 97 4.24 13.67 34.35
C LEU A 97 5.61 12.99 34.53
N LYS A 98 6.64 13.36 33.75
CA LYS A 98 7.98 12.77 33.85
C LYS A 98 8.78 13.31 35.05
N SER A 99 8.38 14.45 35.60
CA SER A 99 9.11 15.17 36.66
C SER A 99 8.68 14.81 38.09
N ASN A 100 7.66 13.97 38.26
CA ASN A 100 7.09 13.58 39.55
C ASN A 100 7.46 12.15 39.94
N ASN A 101 8.76 11.82 39.93
CA ASN A 101 9.30 10.64 40.60
C ASN A 101 10.53 11.05 41.41
#